data_AF-A0A529M9P9-F1
#
_entry.id   AF-A0A529M9P9-F1
#
_cell.length_a   1.000
_cell.length_b   1.000
_cell.length_c   1.000
_cell.angle_alpha   90.00
_cell.angle_beta   90.00
_cell.angle_gamma   90.00
#
_symmetry.space_group_name_H-M   'P 1'
#
loop_
_entity.id
_entity.type
_entity.pdbx_description
1 polymer ?
#
loop_
_entity_poly.entity_id
_entity_poly.type
_entity_poly.pdbx_seq_one_letter_code
_entity_poly.pdbx_strand_id
1 'polypeptide(L)'
;YTSWIQTTATLGLFLSLIVILIVQASLSRETYASWGWRIPFIVSFLLLAVSVWIRLSLSESPTFQRMKDEGKGSKAPLTEAFGQWKNAKIALLALLGLTAGQAVIWYNGQFYALFFLTNVLKVDAQSVNIMIAIALAIGSIFFVVFGWLSDKIGRKPIIMAGLALGIVCTFPLFKALTSAANPALATAQQNTRATVTAAPGDCRFQFNPVGTAKFTTSCDIATSFLT
;
A
#
# COMPACT_ATOMS: atom_id res chain seq x y z
N TYR A 1 2.50 17.06 16.67
CA TYR A 1 3.42 16.28 15.82
C TYR A 1 2.62 15.51 14.76
N THR A 2 2.77 15.85 13.47
CA THR A 2 2.02 15.21 12.37
C THR A 2 2.40 13.74 12.17
N SER A 3 3.62 13.38 12.54
CA SER A 3 4.19 12.03 12.39
C SER A 3 3.38 10.97 13.15
N TRP A 4 2.78 11.34 14.29
CA TRP A 4 1.93 10.44 15.07
C TRP A 4 0.69 9.99 14.29
N ILE A 5 0.12 10.88 13.48
CA ILE A 5 -1.06 10.59 12.66
C ILE A 5 -0.71 9.57 11.57
N GLN A 6 0.43 9.72 10.91
CA GLN A 6 0.90 8.73 9.92
C GLN A 6 1.15 7.36 10.54
N THR A 7 1.72 7.30 11.74
CA THR A 7 1.96 6.03 12.45
C THR A 7 0.67 5.27 12.75
N THR A 8 -0.46 5.96 12.96
CA THR A 8 -1.75 5.28 13.25
C THR A 8 -2.21 4.35 12.14
N ALA A 9 -1.97 4.67 10.86
CA ALA A 9 -2.36 3.82 9.75
C ALA A 9 -1.55 2.51 9.73
N THR A 10 -0.23 2.62 9.91
CA THR A 10 0.69 1.49 10.01
C THR A 10 0.36 0.62 11.23
N LEU A 11 0.10 1.23 12.39
CA LEU A 11 -0.29 0.51 13.61
C LEU A 11 -1.65 -0.18 13.47
N GLY A 12 -2.62 0.44 12.78
CA GLY A 12 -3.91 -0.18 12.50
C GLY A 12 -3.77 -1.46 11.67
N LEU A 13 -2.92 -1.43 10.63
CA LEU A 13 -2.61 -2.62 9.84
C LEU A 13 -1.82 -3.67 10.65
N PHE A 14 -0.88 -3.23 11.48
CA PHE A 14 -0.14 -4.13 12.36
C PHE A 14 -1.07 -4.85 13.34
N LEU A 15 -1.97 -4.11 13.99
CA LEU A 15 -2.96 -4.67 14.90
C LEU A 15 -3.91 -5.64 14.18
N SER A 16 -4.35 -5.31 12.97
CA SER A 16 -5.22 -6.22 12.21
C SER A 16 -4.49 -7.53 11.86
N LEU A 17 -3.21 -7.48 11.49
CA LEU A 17 -2.40 -8.67 11.25
C LEU A 17 -2.20 -9.51 12.52
N ILE A 18 -1.97 -8.88 13.68
CA ILE A 18 -1.89 -9.60 14.96
C ILE A 18 -3.20 -10.36 15.22
N VAL A 19 -4.35 -9.71 15.07
CA VAL A 19 -5.66 -10.37 15.26
C VAL A 19 -5.82 -11.54 14.30
N ILE A 20 -5.47 -11.37 13.02
CA ILE A 20 -5.50 -12.44 12.02
C ILE A 20 -4.60 -13.61 12.43
N LEU A 21 -3.36 -13.34 12.87
CA LEU A 21 -2.41 -14.36 13.27
C LEU A 21 -2.87 -15.13 14.51
N ILE A 22 -3.44 -14.43 15.51
CA ILE A 22 -4.02 -15.08 16.70
C ILE A 22 -5.13 -16.04 16.29
N VAL A 23 -6.03 -15.61 15.40
CA VAL A 23 -7.13 -16.46 14.92
C VAL A 23 -6.61 -17.65 14.11
N GLN A 24 -5.63 -17.44 13.23
CA GLN A 24 -5.01 -18.52 12.45
C GLN A 24 -4.24 -19.52 13.33
N ALA A 25 -3.60 -19.05 14.40
CA ALA A 25 -2.89 -19.92 15.34
C ALA A 25 -3.84 -20.71 16.25
N SER A 26 -5.04 -20.18 16.51
CA SER A 26 -6.03 -20.78 17.41
C SER A 26 -6.95 -21.80 16.73
N LEU A 27 -6.99 -21.84 15.39
CA LEU A 27 -7.91 -22.66 14.61
C LEU A 27 -7.16 -23.57 13.63
N SER A 28 -7.75 -24.72 13.30
CA SER A 28 -7.25 -25.54 12.17
C SER A 28 -7.48 -24.83 10.83
N ARG A 29 -6.68 -25.16 9.82
CA ARG A 29 -6.78 -24.55 8.47
C ARG A 29 -8.19 -24.69 7.87
N GLU A 30 -8.82 -25.85 8.07
CA GLU A 30 -10.19 -26.14 7.60
C GLU A 30 -11.25 -25.28 8.31
N THR A 31 -11.09 -25.10 9.63
CA THR A 31 -12.00 -24.27 10.44
C THR A 31 -11.85 -22.78 10.09
N TYR A 32 -10.61 -22.33 9.88
CA TYR A 32 -10.36 -20.96 9.45
C TYR A 32 -10.98 -20.67 8.08
N ALA A 33 -10.81 -21.58 7.12
CA ALA A 33 -11.35 -21.46 5.77
C ALA A 33 -12.89 -21.50 5.72
N SER A 34 -13.52 -22.29 6.58
CA SER A 34 -14.99 -22.40 6.62
C SER A 34 -15.66 -21.17 7.22
N TRP A 35 -15.21 -20.70 8.40
CA TRP A 35 -15.84 -19.55 9.06
C TRP A 35 -14.91 -18.68 9.92
N GLY A 36 -13.76 -19.19 10.35
CA GLY A 36 -12.85 -18.46 11.25
C GLY A 36 -12.35 -17.13 10.69
N TRP A 37 -12.29 -16.99 9.36
CA TRP A 37 -11.96 -15.74 8.67
C TRP A 37 -12.90 -14.57 9.01
N ARG A 38 -14.10 -14.81 9.56
CA ARG A 38 -15.07 -13.78 9.97
C ARG A 38 -14.71 -13.09 11.28
N ILE A 39 -13.94 -13.75 12.16
CA ILE A 39 -13.62 -13.24 13.50
C ILE A 39 -12.90 -11.89 13.43
N PRO A 40 -11.85 -11.69 12.60
CA PRO A 40 -11.19 -10.38 12.48
C PRO A 40 -12.13 -9.25 12.01
N PHE A 41 -13.14 -9.56 11.19
CA PHE A 41 -14.12 -8.57 10.73
C PHE A 41 -15.06 -8.13 11.86
N ILE A 42 -15.50 -9.06 12.70
CA ILE A 42 -16.35 -8.75 13.86
C ILE A 42 -15.57 -7.88 14.87
N VAL A 43 -14.30 -8.20 15.12
CA VAL A 43 -13.43 -7.37 15.97
C VAL A 43 -13.27 -5.96 15.36
N SER A 44 -13.06 -5.87 14.05
CA SER A 44 -12.94 -4.59 13.33
C SER A 44 -14.22 -3.76 13.44
N PHE A 45 -15.39 -4.39 13.40
CA PHE A 45 -16.68 -3.71 13.58
C PHE A 45 -16.80 -3.06 14.98
N LEU A 46 -16.39 -3.77 16.03
CA LEU A 46 -16.37 -3.22 17.40
C LEU A 46 -15.41 -2.03 17.51
N LEU A 47 -14.20 -2.16 16.95
CA LEU A 47 -13.22 -1.07 16.93
C LEU A 47 -13.74 0.15 16.15
N LEU A 48 -14.46 -0.07 15.05
CA LEU A 48 -15.09 1.00 14.29
C LEU A 48 -16.16 1.72 15.12
N ALA A 49 -17.03 0.99 15.83
CA ALA A 49 -18.05 1.58 16.69
C ALA A 49 -17.43 2.48 17.77
N VAL A 50 -16.36 2.03 18.42
CA VAL A 50 -15.59 2.83 19.37
C VAL A 50 -14.97 4.07 18.70
N SER A 51 -14.39 3.91 17.50
CA SER A 51 -13.80 5.03 16.75
C SER A 51 -14.84 6.10 16.40
N VAL A 52 -16.04 5.69 15.99
CA VAL A 52 -17.15 6.61 15.70
C VAL A 52 -17.60 7.34 16.97
N TRP A 53 -17.75 6.62 18.08
CA TRP A 53 -18.14 7.23 19.36
C TRP A 53 -17.13 8.30 19.84
N ILE A 54 -15.83 8.02 19.75
CA ILE A 54 -14.78 8.98 20.08
C ILE A 54 -14.86 10.20 19.16
N ARG A 55 -15.05 10.00 17.85
CA ARG A 55 -15.16 11.09 16.88
C ARG A 55 -16.35 12.00 17.15
N LEU A 56 -17.48 11.46 17.58
CA LEU A 56 -18.68 12.23 17.93
C LEU A 56 -18.50 13.02 19.22
N SER A 57 -17.56 12.63 20.08
CA SER A 57 -17.30 13.27 21.38
C SER A 57 -16.21 14.36 21.32
N LEU A 58 -15.52 14.49 20.19
CA LEU A 58 -14.49 15.50 19.98
C LEU A 58 -15.11 16.84 19.57
N SER A 59 -14.87 17.89 20.36
CA SER A 59 -15.23 19.26 20.02
C SER A 59 -14.34 19.80 18.90
N GLU A 60 -14.92 20.61 18.00
CA GLU A 60 -14.16 21.25 16.92
C GLU A 60 -13.02 22.13 17.48
N SER A 61 -11.90 22.21 16.75
CA SER A 61 -10.75 23.00 17.21
C SER A 61 -11.13 24.49 17.36
N PRO A 62 -10.63 25.19 18.39
CA PRO A 62 -10.95 26.61 18.63
C PRO A 62 -10.52 27.52 17.48
N THR A 63 -9.51 27.12 16.69
CA THR A 63 -9.10 27.79 15.45
C THR A 63 -10.14 27.65 14.34
N PHE A 64 -10.77 26.49 14.20
CA PHE A 64 -11.82 26.27 13.22
C PHE A 64 -13.13 26.97 13.61
N GLN A 65 -13.48 26.95 14.91
CA GLN A 65 -14.60 27.73 15.43
C GLN A 65 -14.41 29.23 15.16
N ARG A 66 -13.24 29.80 15.52
CA ARG A 66 -12.91 31.20 15.18
C ARG A 66 -13.00 31.48 13.68
N MET A 67 -12.52 30.58 12.82
CA MET A 67 -12.62 30.76 11.36
C MET A 67 -14.07 30.81 10.87
N LYS A 68 -14.94 30.02 11.49
CA LYS A 68 -16.38 29.97 11.20
C LYS A 68 -17.09 31.21 11.72
N ASP A 69 -16.75 31.65 12.92
CA ASP A 69 -17.27 32.87 13.56
C ASP A 69 -16.84 34.14 12.81
N GLU A 70 -15.61 34.15 12.26
CA GLU A 70 -15.09 35.24 11.41
C GLU A 70 -15.70 35.25 9.99
N GLY A 71 -16.60 34.33 9.66
CA GLY A 71 -17.24 34.27 8.34
C GLY A 71 -16.28 33.93 7.18
N LYS A 72 -15.06 33.48 7.48
CA LYS A 72 -14.03 33.10 6.49
C LYS A 72 -14.23 31.70 5.91
N GLY A 73 -15.41 31.12 6.10
CA GLY A 73 -15.80 29.86 5.47
C GLY A 73 -15.97 30.06 3.97
N SER A 74 -15.18 29.36 3.16
CA SER A 74 -15.37 29.32 1.72
C SER A 74 -16.70 28.65 1.37
N LYS A 75 -17.52 29.30 0.53
CA LYS A 75 -18.79 28.74 0.04
C LYS A 75 -18.59 27.76 -1.12
N ALA A 76 -17.41 27.79 -1.76
CA ALA A 76 -17.07 26.96 -2.91
C ALA A 76 -15.60 26.50 -2.87
N PRO A 77 -15.19 25.74 -1.84
CA PRO A 77 -13.78 25.44 -1.58
C PRO A 77 -13.10 24.66 -2.71
N LEU A 78 -13.83 23.78 -3.40
CA LEU A 78 -13.30 23.04 -4.54
C LEU A 78 -13.07 23.95 -5.75
N THR A 79 -14.03 24.83 -6.05
CA THR A 79 -13.95 25.77 -7.18
C THR A 79 -12.93 26.87 -6.93
N GLU A 80 -12.73 27.29 -5.68
CA GLU A 80 -11.68 28.25 -5.31
C GLU A 80 -10.28 27.62 -5.33
N ALA A 81 -10.17 26.34 -4.95
CA ALA A 81 -8.91 25.59 -4.99
C ALA A 81 -8.49 25.19 -6.41
N PHE A 82 -9.43 24.76 -7.26
CA PHE A 82 -9.13 24.21 -8.59
C PHE A 82 -9.57 25.11 -9.77
N GLY A 83 -10.48 26.05 -9.56
CA GLY A 83 -10.94 26.99 -10.60
C GLY A 83 -10.00 28.17 -10.82
N GLN A 84 -9.09 28.45 -9.88
CA GLN A 84 -8.02 29.43 -10.06
C GLN A 84 -6.69 28.71 -10.31
N TRP A 85 -6.08 28.91 -11.48
CA TRP A 85 -4.85 28.20 -11.88
C TRP A 85 -3.69 28.36 -10.87
N LYS A 86 -3.59 29.51 -10.21
CA LYS A 86 -2.58 29.78 -9.17
C LYS A 86 -2.70 28.80 -7.99
N ASN A 87 -3.93 28.50 -7.55
CA ASN A 87 -4.21 27.57 -6.47
C ASN A 87 -4.18 26.12 -6.98
N ALA A 88 -4.75 25.88 -8.16
CA ALA A 88 -4.81 24.57 -8.79
C ALA A 88 -3.42 24.00 -9.04
N LYS A 89 -2.46 24.83 -9.48
CA LYS A 89 -1.06 24.40 -9.68
C LYS A 89 -0.43 23.89 -8.38
N ILE A 90 -0.68 24.55 -7.26
CA ILE A 90 -0.16 24.14 -5.94
C ILE A 90 -0.86 22.86 -5.49
N ALA A 91 -2.18 22.78 -5.63
CA ALA A 91 -2.97 21.61 -5.30
C ALA A 91 -2.53 20.36 -6.11
N LEU A 92 -2.37 20.51 -7.42
CA LEU A 92 -1.90 19.45 -8.31
C LEU A 92 -0.47 19.02 -8.00
N LEU A 93 0.44 19.96 -7.71
CA LEU A 93 1.81 19.64 -7.33
C LEU A 93 1.86 18.87 -6.00
N ALA A 94 1.03 19.24 -5.03
CA ALA A 94 0.91 18.50 -3.78
C ALA A 94 0.30 17.10 -4.01
N LEU A 95 -0.77 16.99 -4.79
CA LEU A 95 -1.46 15.71 -5.05
C LEU A 95 -0.59 14.74 -5.85
N LEU A 96 -0.08 15.17 -7.00
CA LEU A 96 0.66 14.31 -7.94
C LEU A 96 2.14 14.19 -7.58
N GLY A 97 2.75 15.26 -7.07
CA GLY A 97 4.17 15.27 -6.73
C GLY A 97 4.43 14.65 -5.36
N LEU A 98 3.70 15.09 -4.32
CA LEU A 98 3.98 14.70 -2.95
C LEU A 98 3.18 13.45 -2.54
N THR A 99 1.86 13.52 -2.63
CA THR A 99 0.97 12.49 -2.08
C THR A 99 1.02 11.21 -2.91
N ALA A 100 0.98 11.30 -4.24
CA ALA A 100 1.02 10.11 -5.10
C ALA A 100 2.33 9.34 -4.95
N GLY A 101 3.49 10.01 -4.96
CA GLY A 101 4.79 9.37 -4.77
C GLY A 101 4.90 8.65 -3.42
N GLN A 102 4.45 9.32 -2.35
CA GLN A 102 4.44 8.71 -1.01
C GLN A 102 3.49 7.51 -0.93
N ALA A 103 2.30 7.62 -1.53
CA ALA A 103 1.32 6.54 -1.58
C ALA A 103 1.89 5.32 -2.32
N VAL A 104 2.48 5.51 -3.50
CA VAL A 104 3.05 4.43 -4.31
C VAL A 104 4.09 3.63 -3.51
N ILE A 105 5.05 4.31 -2.87
CA ILE A 105 6.09 3.63 -2.09
C ILE A 105 5.48 2.90 -0.89
N TRP A 106 4.53 3.53 -0.19
CA TRP A 106 3.89 2.94 0.98
C TRP A 106 3.06 1.71 0.62
N TYR A 107 2.19 1.79 -0.40
CA TYR A 107 1.41 0.66 -0.89
C TYR A 107 2.31 -0.45 -1.44
N ASN A 108 3.42 -0.10 -2.11
CA ASN A 108 4.39 -1.07 -2.61
C ASN A 108 5.04 -1.87 -1.48
N GLY A 109 5.52 -1.20 -0.44
CA GLY A 109 6.15 -1.85 0.69
C GLY A 109 5.18 -2.68 1.53
N GLN A 110 3.92 -2.23 1.63
CA GLN A 110 2.98 -2.77 2.60
C GLN A 110 2.01 -3.82 2.05
N PHE A 111 1.37 -3.52 0.91
CA PHE A 111 0.37 -4.39 0.31
C PHE A 111 0.94 -5.20 -0.84
N TYR A 112 1.73 -4.57 -1.72
CA TYR A 112 2.30 -5.28 -2.86
C TYR A 112 3.33 -6.31 -2.42
N ALA A 113 4.14 -6.04 -1.40
CA ALA A 113 5.05 -7.05 -0.84
C ALA A 113 4.29 -8.31 -0.33
N LEU A 114 3.19 -8.13 0.39
CA LEU A 114 2.34 -9.23 0.86
C LEU A 114 1.73 -10.00 -0.33
N PHE A 115 1.19 -9.28 -1.31
CA PHE A 115 0.65 -9.88 -2.53
C PHE A 115 1.74 -10.64 -3.31
N PHE A 116 2.92 -10.06 -3.48
CA PHE A 116 4.03 -10.65 -4.22
C PHE A 116 4.51 -11.95 -3.56
N LEU A 117 4.71 -11.95 -2.24
CA LEU A 117 5.12 -13.15 -1.51
C LEU A 117 4.08 -14.27 -1.61
N THR A 118 2.80 -13.95 -1.47
CA THR A 118 1.71 -14.95 -1.47
C THR A 118 1.33 -15.42 -2.87
N ASN A 119 1.17 -14.52 -3.84
CA ASN A 119 0.60 -14.82 -5.14
C ASN A 119 1.66 -15.06 -6.22
N VAL A 120 2.82 -14.41 -6.14
CA VAL A 120 3.90 -14.56 -7.12
C VAL A 120 4.90 -15.61 -6.66
N LEU A 121 5.45 -15.47 -5.45
CA LEU A 121 6.43 -16.42 -4.92
C LEU A 121 5.79 -17.69 -4.32
N LYS A 122 4.46 -17.71 -4.18
CA LYS A 122 3.67 -18.84 -3.65
C LYS A 122 4.11 -19.29 -2.24
N VAL A 123 4.57 -18.34 -1.43
CA VAL A 123 4.88 -18.58 -0.01
C VAL A 123 3.57 -18.72 0.76
N ASP A 124 3.55 -19.59 1.77
CA ASP A 124 2.35 -19.82 2.56
C ASP A 124 1.88 -18.52 3.27
N ALA A 125 0.57 -18.31 3.30
CA ALA A 125 -0.02 -17.05 3.78
C ALA A 125 0.29 -16.77 5.25
N GLN A 126 0.44 -17.80 6.08
CA GLN A 126 0.72 -17.63 7.52
C GLN A 126 2.14 -17.09 7.72
N SER A 127 3.15 -17.68 7.06
CA SER A 127 4.53 -17.21 7.07
C SER A 127 4.64 -15.78 6.54
N VAL A 128 3.94 -15.47 5.44
CA VAL A 128 3.94 -14.10 4.91
C VAL A 128 3.34 -13.10 5.90
N ASN A 129 2.21 -13.44 6.54
CA ASN A 129 1.61 -12.57 7.54
C ASN A 129 2.55 -12.31 8.73
N ILE A 130 3.32 -13.32 9.17
CA ILE A 130 4.36 -13.16 10.20
C ILE A 130 5.47 -12.23 9.72
N MET A 131 6.00 -12.45 8.51
CA MET A 131 7.06 -11.61 7.94
C MET A 131 6.62 -10.14 7.85
N ILE A 132 5.41 -9.88 7.36
CA ILE A 132 4.85 -8.53 7.23
C ILE A 132 4.56 -7.92 8.60
N ALA A 133 4.09 -8.69 9.58
CA ALA A 133 3.90 -8.21 10.95
C ALA A 133 5.23 -7.78 11.58
N ILE A 134 6.29 -8.58 11.44
CA ILE A 134 7.64 -8.21 11.93
C ILE A 134 8.15 -6.95 11.21
N ALA A 135 8.00 -6.88 9.89
CA ALA A 135 8.40 -5.72 9.11
C ALA A 135 7.66 -4.44 9.55
N LEU A 136 6.36 -4.54 9.85
CA LEU A 136 5.55 -3.46 10.38
C LEU A 136 5.97 -3.02 11.77
N ALA A 137 6.29 -3.97 12.66
CA ALA A 137 6.76 -3.67 14.01
C ALA A 137 8.06 -2.85 13.94
N ILE A 138 9.03 -3.29 13.13
CA ILE A 138 10.28 -2.57 12.91
C ILE A 138 10.01 -1.22 12.22
N GLY A 139 9.20 -1.21 11.17
CA GLY A 139 8.85 0.00 10.42
C GLY A 139 8.17 1.07 11.28
N SER A 140 7.32 0.68 12.22
CA SER A 140 6.64 1.58 13.15
C SER A 140 7.60 2.42 13.99
N ILE A 141 8.72 1.83 14.41
CA ILE A 141 9.79 2.53 15.13
C ILE A 141 10.45 3.57 14.21
N PHE A 142 10.76 3.18 12.98
CA PHE A 142 11.34 4.08 11.99
C PHE A 142 10.42 5.25 11.61
N PHE A 143 9.10 5.06 11.59
CA PHE A 143 8.15 6.18 11.38
C PHE A 143 8.28 7.26 12.47
N VAL A 144 8.49 6.87 13.73
CA VAL A 144 8.70 7.82 14.83
C VAL A 144 10.05 8.52 14.69
N VAL A 145 11.12 7.76 14.40
CA VAL A 145 12.48 8.29 14.27
C VAL A 145 12.58 9.27 13.10
N PHE A 146 12.16 8.87 11.90
CA PHE A 146 12.18 9.75 10.72
C PHE A 146 11.14 10.86 10.79
N GLY A 147 10.06 10.66 11.53
CA GLY A 147 9.10 11.71 11.86
C GLY A 147 9.72 12.81 12.70
N TRP A 148 10.44 12.45 13.76
CA TRP A 148 11.20 13.40 14.59
C TRP A 148 12.33 14.06 13.81
N LEU A 149 13.06 13.29 12.98
CA LEU A 149 14.13 13.83 12.15
C LEU A 149 13.61 14.84 11.12
N SER A 150 12.44 14.56 10.54
CA SER A 150 11.75 15.47 9.63
C SER A 150 11.30 16.75 10.31
N ASP A 151 10.94 16.72 11.60
CA ASP A 151 10.60 17.92 12.35
C ASP A 151 11.86 18.77 12.69
N LYS A 152 13.05 18.15 12.74
CA LYS A 152 14.34 18.86 12.95
C LYS A 152 14.99 19.43 11.69
N ILE A 153 15.11 18.61 10.63
CA ILE A 153 15.84 18.97 9.39
C ILE A 153 14.90 19.63 8.36
N GLY A 154 13.59 19.50 8.57
CA GLY A 154 12.56 19.93 7.64
C GLY A 154 12.05 18.78 6.77
N ARG A 155 10.79 18.92 6.32
CA ARG A 155 10.02 17.86 5.64
C ARG A 155 10.51 17.56 4.23
N LYS A 156 10.85 18.60 3.46
CA LYS A 156 11.25 18.48 2.05
C LYS A 156 12.45 17.54 1.82
N PRO A 157 13.60 17.70 2.51
CA PRO A 157 14.75 16.83 2.25
C PRO A 157 14.48 15.36 2.63
N ILE A 158 13.77 15.11 3.74
CA ILE A 158 13.45 13.75 4.18
C ILE A 158 12.52 13.04 3.19
N ILE A 159 11.48 13.75 2.70
CA ILE A 159 10.55 13.17 1.71
C ILE A 159 11.28 12.88 0.40
N MET A 160 12.08 13.82 -0.11
CA MET A 160 12.83 13.62 -1.36
C MET A 160 13.85 12.49 -1.25
N ALA A 161 14.56 12.39 -0.11
CA ALA A 161 15.48 11.29 0.14
C ALA A 161 14.76 9.94 0.21
N GLY A 162 13.60 9.88 0.87
CA GLY A 162 12.76 8.67 0.92
C GLY A 162 12.24 8.24 -0.46
N LEU A 163 11.80 9.20 -1.29
CA LEU A 163 11.37 8.92 -2.66
C LEU A 163 12.54 8.39 -3.52
N ALA A 164 13.71 9.03 -3.43
CA ALA A 164 14.90 8.60 -4.16
C ALA A 164 15.37 7.19 -3.73
N LEU A 165 15.41 6.93 -2.41
CA LEU A 165 15.68 5.61 -1.87
C LEU A 165 14.66 4.57 -2.35
N GLY A 166 13.38 4.91 -2.39
CA GLY A 166 12.35 4.03 -2.92
C GLY A 166 12.62 3.62 -4.36
N ILE A 167 12.97 4.58 -5.24
CA ILE A 167 13.29 4.30 -6.65
C ILE A 167 14.48 3.34 -6.77
N VAL A 168 15.56 3.63 -6.04
CA VAL A 168 16.80 2.85 -6.15
C VAL A 168 16.65 1.46 -5.52
N CYS A 169 15.97 1.37 -4.37
CA CYS A 169 15.92 0.14 -3.57
C CYS A 169 14.77 -0.80 -3.95
N THR A 170 13.72 -0.36 -4.64
CA THR A 170 12.55 -1.23 -4.93
C THR A 170 12.97 -2.49 -5.70
N PHE A 171 13.63 -2.36 -6.85
CA PHE A 171 14.03 -3.53 -7.64
C PHE A 171 15.04 -4.45 -6.93
N PRO A 172 16.14 -3.93 -6.34
CA PRO A 172 17.07 -4.75 -5.58
C PRO A 172 16.42 -5.49 -4.41
N LEU A 173 15.53 -4.83 -3.66
CA LEU A 173 14.86 -5.45 -2.51
C LEU A 173 13.93 -6.57 -2.94
N PHE A 174 13.15 -6.39 -4.01
CA PHE A 174 12.27 -7.46 -4.49
C PHE A 174 13.07 -8.66 -5.04
N LYS A 175 14.21 -8.41 -5.70
CA LYS A 175 15.13 -9.51 -6.10
C LYS A 175 15.69 -10.25 -4.89
N ALA A 176 16.15 -9.52 -3.87
CA ALA A 176 16.65 -10.11 -2.64
C ALA A 176 15.54 -10.93 -1.95
N LEU A 177 14.32 -10.39 -1.90
CA LEU A 177 13.14 -11.07 -1.36
C LEU A 177 12.83 -12.36 -2.11
N THR A 178 12.87 -12.36 -3.45
CA THR A 178 12.72 -13.58 -4.26
C THR A 178 13.74 -14.64 -3.90
N SER A 179 15.02 -14.26 -3.81
CA SER A 179 16.10 -15.20 -3.47
C SER A 179 15.99 -15.77 -2.05
N ALA A 180 15.53 -14.97 -1.08
CA ALA A 180 15.43 -15.36 0.31
C ALA A 180 14.16 -16.16 0.62
N ALA A 181 13.02 -15.76 0.04
CA ALA A 181 11.72 -16.35 0.34
C ALA A 181 11.43 -17.63 -0.47
N ASN A 182 11.92 -17.72 -1.71
CA ASN A 182 11.78 -18.91 -2.54
C ASN A 182 13.02 -19.13 -3.42
N PRO A 183 14.13 -19.66 -2.85
CA PRO A 183 15.39 -19.85 -3.58
C PRO A 183 15.28 -20.83 -4.75
N ALA A 184 14.37 -21.82 -4.66
CA ALA A 184 14.11 -22.76 -5.74
C ALA A 184 13.49 -22.05 -6.95
N LEU A 185 12.50 -21.17 -6.73
CA LEU A 185 11.92 -20.36 -7.79
C LEU A 185 12.92 -19.36 -8.36
N ALA A 186 13.75 -18.74 -7.52
CA ALA A 186 14.81 -17.82 -7.97
C ALA A 186 15.81 -18.53 -8.91
N THR A 187 16.22 -19.74 -8.54
CA THR A 187 17.11 -20.58 -9.35
C THR A 187 16.43 -21.02 -10.64
N ALA A 188 15.15 -21.40 -10.58
CA ALA A 188 14.37 -21.77 -11.76
C ALA A 188 14.23 -20.59 -12.75
N GLN A 189 14.01 -19.37 -12.27
CA GLN A 189 13.95 -18.17 -13.12
C GLN A 189 15.28 -17.86 -13.81
N GLN A 190 16.42 -18.16 -13.17
CA GLN A 190 17.74 -17.93 -13.76
C GLN A 190 18.13 -19.03 -14.76
N ASN A 191 17.78 -20.29 -14.46
CA ASN A 191 18.25 -21.45 -15.23
C ASN A 191 17.26 -21.90 -16.32
N THR A 192 15.98 -21.56 -16.19
CA THR A 192 14.94 -22.00 -17.13
C THR A 192 14.71 -20.91 -18.16
N ARG A 193 15.36 -21.04 -19.32
CA ARG A 193 15.12 -20.14 -20.45
C ARG A 193 13.88 -20.61 -21.22
N ALA A 194 12.72 -20.08 -20.87
CA ALA A 194 11.50 -20.28 -21.65
C ALA A 194 11.66 -19.55 -23.00
N THR A 195 11.95 -20.30 -24.07
CA THR A 195 12.01 -19.74 -25.42
C THR A 195 10.64 -19.88 -26.03
N VAL A 196 9.95 -18.75 -26.21
CA VAL A 196 8.62 -18.74 -26.82
C VAL A 196 8.76 -18.30 -28.25
N THR A 197 8.56 -19.23 -29.18
CA THR A 197 8.52 -18.98 -30.61
C THR A 197 7.10 -18.64 -31.02
N ALA A 198 6.88 -17.39 -31.41
CA ALA A 198 5.63 -16.93 -32.02
C ALA A 198 5.89 -16.46 -33.45
N ALA A 199 4.88 -16.54 -34.32
CA ALA A 199 4.99 -16.06 -35.69
C ALA A 199 5.29 -14.54 -35.72
N PRO A 200 6.32 -14.10 -36.47
CA PRO A 200 6.66 -12.69 -36.55
C PRO A 200 5.53 -11.91 -37.24
N GLY A 201 4.94 -10.93 -36.53
CA GLY A 201 3.87 -10.06 -37.04
C GLY A 201 2.50 -10.23 -36.39
N ASP A 202 2.29 -11.29 -35.59
CA ASP A 202 0.98 -11.60 -34.98
C ASP A 202 0.76 -11.00 -33.58
N CYS A 203 1.77 -10.31 -33.03
CA CYS A 203 1.72 -9.72 -31.69
C CYS A 203 0.94 -8.41 -31.71
N ARG A 204 -0.15 -8.33 -30.93
CA ARG A 204 -0.90 -7.09 -30.74
C ARG A 204 -0.67 -6.53 -29.35
N PHE A 205 -0.82 -5.21 -29.21
CA PHE A 205 -0.80 -4.57 -27.89
C PHE A 205 -2.04 -4.98 -27.09
N GLN A 206 -1.83 -5.66 -25.95
CA GLN A 206 -2.90 -6.24 -25.14
C GLN A 206 -3.43 -5.26 -24.09
N PHE A 207 -4.30 -4.34 -24.52
CA PHE A 207 -5.00 -3.43 -23.61
C PHE A 207 -6.48 -3.80 -23.51
N ASN A 208 -6.88 -4.39 -22.38
CA ASN A 208 -8.25 -4.85 -22.16
C ASN A 208 -8.83 -4.37 -20.81
N PRO A 209 -9.11 -3.06 -20.66
CA PRO A 209 -9.59 -2.52 -19.40
C PRO A 209 -11.01 -2.97 -19.01
N VAL A 210 -11.79 -3.50 -19.96
CA VAL A 210 -13.21 -3.91 -19.75
C VAL A 210 -13.39 -5.43 -19.82
N GLY A 211 -12.32 -6.20 -20.06
CA GLY A 211 -12.37 -7.67 -20.13
C GLY A 211 -13.04 -8.24 -21.38
N THR A 212 -13.46 -7.42 -22.35
CA THR A 212 -14.20 -7.85 -23.54
C THR A 212 -13.31 -8.18 -24.74
N ALA A 213 -12.07 -7.69 -24.78
CA ALA A 213 -11.14 -8.01 -25.86
C ALA A 213 -10.66 -9.46 -25.75
N LYS A 214 -10.71 -10.20 -26.87
CA LYS A 214 -10.17 -11.55 -26.99
C LYS A 214 -8.92 -11.50 -27.85
N PHE A 215 -7.79 -11.94 -27.29
CA PHE A 215 -6.53 -12.04 -28.00
C PHE A 215 -6.27 -13.52 -28.34
N THR A 216 -6.33 -13.86 -29.62
CA THR A 216 -6.45 -15.26 -30.09
C THR A 216 -5.28 -15.71 -30.96
N THR A 217 -4.35 -14.82 -31.31
CA THR A 217 -3.17 -15.20 -32.10
C THR A 217 -2.17 -15.97 -31.23
N SER A 218 -1.26 -16.71 -31.85
CA SER A 218 -0.23 -17.45 -31.11
C SER A 218 0.67 -16.53 -30.28
N CYS A 219 1.00 -15.35 -30.80
CA CYS A 219 1.79 -14.37 -30.03
C CYS A 219 0.97 -13.75 -28.89
N ASP A 220 -0.30 -13.50 -29.12
CA ASP A 220 -1.18 -12.95 -28.11
C ASP A 220 -1.38 -13.92 -26.93
N ILE A 221 -1.66 -15.19 -27.22
CA ILE A 221 -1.82 -16.22 -26.19
C ILE A 221 -0.51 -16.38 -25.41
N ALA A 222 0.62 -16.45 -26.12
CA ALA A 222 1.95 -16.48 -25.52
C ALA A 222 2.21 -15.29 -24.59
N THR A 223 1.90 -14.07 -25.04
CA THR A 223 2.09 -12.84 -24.24
C THR A 223 1.22 -12.90 -22.98
N SER A 224 -0.07 -13.22 -23.12
CA SER A 224 -1.02 -13.29 -21.99
C SER A 224 -0.69 -14.35 -20.94
N PHE A 225 0.05 -15.40 -21.32
CA PHE A 225 0.50 -16.44 -20.40
C PHE A 225 1.76 -16.03 -19.62
N LEU A 226 2.59 -15.15 -20.20
CA LEU A 226 3.91 -14.78 -19.66
C LEU A 226 3.91 -13.46 -18.87
N THR A 227 2.97 -12.54 -19.13
CA THR A 227 2.78 -11.27 -18.39
C THR A 227 1.60 -11.34 -17.46
#